data_AF-A0A432MDJ4-F1
#
_entry.id   AF-A0A432MDJ4-F1
#
_cell.length_a   1.000
_cell.length_b   1.000
_cell.length_c   1.000
_cell.angle_alpha   90.00
_cell.angle_beta   90.00
_cell.angle_gamma   90.00
#
_symmetry.space_group_name_H-M   'P 1'
#
loop_
_entity.id
_entity.type
_entity.pdbx_description
1 polymer ?
#
loop_
_entity_poly.entity_id
_entity_poly.type
_entity_poly.pdbx_seq_one_letter_code
_entity_poly.pdbx_strand_id
1 'polypeptide(L)'
;MPTPSEGWPRRRIVPLAALVLAAAGCGQPQVEPEHRELVLRLATATSTQDRAALDRAAEVVERLDAEGALGVDQRDAFTRIIDHARDGDWERAQRLAYDLRDAQRPTTEDIERVKNRTMPEPQRTYPPPSGY
;
A
#
# COMPACT_ATOMS: atom_id res chain seq x y z
N MET A 1 -37.68 18.89 57.00
CA MET A 1 -36.26 19.06 56.64
C MET A 1 -35.77 17.74 56.00
N PRO A 2 -34.87 17.81 55.00
CA PRO A 2 -34.73 16.94 53.80
C PRO A 2 -33.97 15.62 54.05
N THR A 3 -33.91 14.58 53.21
CA THR A 3 -34.32 14.28 51.81
C THR A 3 -34.49 12.75 51.62
N PRO A 4 -35.23 12.30 50.59
CA PRO A 4 -35.37 10.89 50.20
C PRO A 4 -34.12 10.34 49.51
N SER A 5 -33.82 9.07 49.82
CA SER A 5 -32.74 8.26 49.24
C SER A 5 -32.86 8.13 47.73
N GLU A 6 -31.80 8.56 47.04
CA GLU A 6 -31.55 8.43 45.60
C GLU A 6 -31.80 7.01 45.06
N GLY A 7 -32.65 6.92 44.04
CA GLY A 7 -32.72 5.75 43.17
C GLY A 7 -31.59 5.78 42.15
N TRP A 8 -30.83 4.69 42.04
CA TRP A 8 -29.83 4.53 41.00
C TRP A 8 -30.48 4.32 39.62
N PRO A 9 -30.14 5.12 38.59
CA PRO A 9 -30.61 4.86 37.24
C PRO A 9 -29.92 3.61 36.69
N ARG A 10 -30.74 2.60 36.37
CA ARG A 10 -30.35 1.42 35.59
C ARG A 10 -29.79 1.88 34.24
N ARG A 11 -28.46 1.98 34.15
CA ARG A 11 -27.75 2.26 32.90
C ARG A 11 -28.00 1.10 31.95
N ARG A 12 -28.80 1.36 30.92
CA ARG A 12 -28.99 0.44 29.79
C ARG A 12 -27.66 0.35 29.05
N ILE A 13 -26.96 -0.76 29.20
CA ILE A 13 -25.77 -1.07 28.38
C ILE A 13 -26.29 -1.34 26.98
N VAL A 14 -26.13 -0.37 26.08
CA VAL A 14 -26.38 -0.53 24.63
C VAL A 14 -25.13 -1.19 24.04
N PRO A 15 -25.21 -2.42 23.49
CA PRO A 15 -24.06 -3.01 22.81
C PRO A 15 -23.90 -2.36 21.43
N LEU A 16 -23.11 -1.29 21.37
CA LEU A 16 -22.69 -0.60 20.15
C LEU A 16 -21.52 -1.34 19.49
N ALA A 17 -21.69 -2.62 19.17
CA ALA A 17 -20.60 -3.49 18.70
C ALA A 17 -21.05 -4.39 17.55
N ALA A 18 -21.34 -3.81 16.37
CA ALA A 18 -21.55 -4.61 15.15
C ALA A 18 -21.51 -3.79 13.84
N LEU A 19 -20.61 -2.81 13.68
CA LEU A 19 -20.55 -2.05 12.41
C LEU A 19 -19.14 -1.67 11.92
N VAL A 20 -18.14 -2.54 12.13
CA VAL A 20 -16.74 -2.30 11.66
C VAL A 20 -16.30 -3.24 10.53
N LEU A 21 -17.12 -4.21 10.10
CA LEU A 21 -16.70 -5.22 9.11
C LEU A 21 -16.95 -4.85 7.64
N ALA A 22 -17.39 -3.63 7.32
CA ALA A 22 -17.83 -3.28 5.96
C ALA A 22 -16.74 -2.71 5.01
N ALA A 23 -15.49 -2.55 5.45
CA ALA A 23 -14.44 -1.91 4.64
C ALA A 23 -13.44 -2.88 3.98
N ALA A 24 -13.69 -4.19 4.00
CA ALA A 24 -12.83 -5.18 3.36
C ALA A 24 -13.58 -5.83 2.17
N GLY A 25 -13.63 -5.19 1.00
CA GLY A 25 -14.35 -5.83 -0.11
C GLY A 25 -14.37 -5.23 -1.51
N CYS A 26 -13.71 -4.10 -1.80
CA CYS A 26 -13.71 -3.55 -3.15
C CYS A 26 -12.30 -3.50 -3.77
N GLY A 27 -11.61 -4.66 -3.82
CA GLY A 27 -10.31 -4.78 -4.48
C GLY A 27 -9.20 -3.92 -3.87
N GLN A 28 -7.98 -4.05 -4.39
CA GLN A 28 -6.91 -3.12 -4.08
C GLN A 28 -7.08 -1.84 -4.93
N PRO A 29 -6.76 -0.66 -4.40
CA PRO A 29 -6.90 0.58 -5.14
C PRO A 29 -5.99 0.62 -6.37
N GLN A 30 -6.49 1.23 -7.43
CA GLN A 30 -5.68 1.54 -8.60
C GLN A 30 -4.98 2.88 -8.39
N VAL A 31 -3.69 2.89 -8.64
CA VAL A 31 -2.83 4.08 -8.58
C VAL A 31 -2.65 4.58 -10.01
N GLU A 32 -2.75 5.89 -10.21
CA GLU A 32 -2.51 6.51 -11.51
C GLU A 32 -1.10 6.16 -12.01
N PRO A 33 -0.92 5.98 -13.33
CA PRO A 33 0.36 5.57 -13.90
C PRO A 33 1.56 6.40 -13.43
N GLU A 34 1.38 7.70 -13.24
CA GLU A 34 2.41 8.65 -12.83
C GLU A 34 2.92 8.41 -11.40
N HIS A 35 2.12 7.72 -10.57
CA HIS A 35 2.42 7.45 -9.16
C HIS A 35 2.80 5.99 -8.90
N ARG A 36 2.78 5.11 -9.91
CA ARG A 36 3.14 3.69 -9.75
C ARG A 36 4.59 3.47 -9.31
N GLU A 37 5.49 4.38 -9.70
CA GLU A 37 6.87 4.36 -9.24
C GLU A 37 6.97 4.52 -7.72
N LEU A 38 6.05 5.25 -7.10
CA LEU A 38 5.98 5.38 -5.64
C LEU A 38 5.64 4.05 -4.97
N VAL A 39 4.76 3.25 -5.57
CA VAL A 39 4.45 1.88 -5.11
C VAL A 39 5.70 1.02 -5.12
N LEU A 40 6.51 1.08 -6.18
CA LEU A 40 7.77 0.32 -6.29
C LEU A 40 8.81 0.77 -5.26
N ARG A 41 8.91 2.09 -5.01
CA ARG A 41 9.81 2.63 -3.98
C ARG A 41 9.40 2.17 -2.59
N LEU A 42 8.11 2.20 -2.26
CA LEU A 42 7.60 1.69 -0.99
C LEU A 42 7.83 0.18 -0.84
N ALA A 43 7.56 -0.61 -1.89
CA ALA A 43 7.84 -2.04 -1.88
C ALA A 43 9.34 -2.33 -1.66
N THR A 44 10.22 -1.54 -2.28
CA THR A 44 11.67 -1.65 -2.08
C THR A 44 12.04 -1.28 -0.65
N ALA A 45 11.65 -0.08 -0.18
CA ALA A 45 11.99 0.42 1.14
C ALA A 45 11.51 -0.51 2.27
N THR A 46 10.30 -1.06 2.15
CA THR A 46 9.75 -2.03 3.11
C THR A 46 10.47 -3.37 3.05
N SER A 47 10.85 -3.86 1.85
CA SER A 47 11.62 -5.10 1.70
C SER A 47 13.04 -5.02 2.25
N THR A 48 13.70 -3.86 2.11
CA THR A 48 15.04 -3.61 2.63
C THR A 48 15.04 -3.05 4.04
N GLN A 49 13.85 -2.78 4.60
CA GLN A 49 13.64 -2.10 5.88
C GLN A 49 14.45 -0.78 5.99
N ASP A 50 14.59 -0.06 4.87
CA ASP A 50 15.33 1.18 4.79
C ASP A 50 14.45 2.35 5.25
N ARG A 51 14.64 2.77 6.50
CA ARG A 51 13.91 3.89 7.11
C ARG A 51 14.10 5.20 6.36
N ALA A 52 15.30 5.49 5.86
CA ALA A 52 15.55 6.74 5.14
C ALA A 52 14.85 6.75 3.77
N ALA A 53 14.79 5.60 3.09
CA ALA A 53 14.01 5.46 1.87
C ALA A 53 12.49 5.56 2.13
N LEU A 54 12.01 5.00 3.25
CA LEU A 54 10.63 5.12 3.68
C LEU A 54 10.24 6.58 3.94
N ASP A 55 11.08 7.33 4.68
CA ASP A 55 10.81 8.74 5.01
C ASP A 55 10.76 9.61 3.74
N ARG A 56 11.70 9.43 2.81
CA ARG A 56 11.65 10.11 1.51
C ARG A 56 10.38 9.76 0.71
N ALA A 57 9.94 8.50 0.75
CA ALA A 57 8.71 8.11 0.09
C ALA A 57 7.48 8.74 0.77
N ALA A 58 7.46 8.82 2.10
CA ALA A 58 6.41 9.48 2.86
C ALA A 58 6.31 10.99 2.54
N GLU A 59 7.45 11.69 2.45
CA GLU A 59 7.48 13.09 2.02
C GLU A 59 6.88 13.30 0.62
N VAL A 60 7.11 12.37 -0.30
CA VAL A 60 6.48 12.41 -1.63
C VAL A 60 4.96 12.21 -1.54
N VAL A 61 4.50 11.26 -0.72
CA VAL A 61 3.05 11.03 -0.49
C VAL A 61 2.39 12.28 0.08
N GLU A 62 2.99 12.85 1.14
CA GLU A 62 2.48 14.05 1.82
C GLU A 62 2.41 15.25 0.86
N ARG A 63 3.44 15.45 0.03
CA ARG A 63 3.43 16.51 -0.98
C ARG A 63 2.30 16.29 -2.01
N LEU A 64 2.17 15.08 -2.56
CA LEU A 64 1.14 14.80 -3.57
C LEU A 64 -0.28 14.91 -2.99
N ASP A 65 -0.51 14.52 -1.74
CA ASP A 65 -1.79 14.72 -1.06
C ASP A 65 -2.08 16.21 -0.84
N ALA A 66 -1.09 16.98 -0.38
CA ALA A 66 -1.23 18.43 -0.20
C ALA A 66 -1.51 19.17 -1.52
N GLU A 67 -1.00 18.66 -2.64
CA GLU A 67 -1.27 19.14 -4.00
C GLU A 67 -2.64 18.67 -4.54
N GLY A 68 -3.34 17.77 -3.84
CA GLY A 68 -4.59 17.16 -4.30
C GLY A 68 -4.40 16.19 -5.47
N ALA A 69 -3.18 15.72 -5.69
CA ALA A 69 -2.83 14.80 -6.77
C ALA A 69 -3.12 13.32 -6.45
N LEU A 70 -3.36 12.98 -5.18
CA LEU A 70 -3.73 11.63 -4.76
C LEU A 70 -5.23 11.51 -4.51
N GLY A 71 -5.82 10.45 -5.05
CA GLY A 71 -7.16 10.02 -4.65
C GLY A 71 -7.19 9.55 -3.19
N VAL A 72 -8.37 9.63 -2.56
CA VAL A 72 -8.57 9.21 -1.15
C VAL A 72 -8.08 7.78 -0.92
N ASP A 73 -8.46 6.85 -1.80
CA ASP A 73 -8.11 5.44 -1.63
C ASP A 73 -6.60 5.17 -1.78
N GLN A 74 -5.90 5.97 -2.61
CA GLN A 74 -4.46 5.83 -2.82
C GLN A 74 -3.68 6.38 -1.65
N ARG A 75 -4.04 7.57 -1.18
CA ARG A 75 -3.49 8.12 0.06
C ARG A 75 -3.64 7.12 1.18
N ASP A 76 -4.85 6.61 1.39
CA ASP A 76 -5.11 5.64 2.45
C ASP A 76 -4.26 4.38 2.32
N ALA A 77 -4.06 3.87 1.09
CA ALA A 77 -3.20 2.72 0.86
C ALA A 77 -1.72 3.02 1.17
N PHE A 78 -1.20 4.15 0.71
CA PHE A 78 0.18 4.57 0.98
C PHE A 78 0.42 4.82 2.46
N THR A 79 -0.47 5.55 3.13
CA THR A 79 -0.39 5.85 4.56
C THR A 79 -0.40 4.57 5.38
N ARG A 80 -1.28 3.60 5.08
CA ARG A 80 -1.28 2.30 5.78
C ARG A 80 0.05 1.55 5.66
N ILE A 81 0.69 1.55 4.48
CA ILE A 81 2.00 0.92 4.28
C ILE A 81 3.06 1.62 5.15
N ILE A 82 3.07 2.96 5.11
CA ILE A 82 4.03 3.79 5.86
C ILE A 82 3.86 3.62 7.36
N ASP A 83 2.63 3.62 7.86
CA ASP A 83 2.33 3.50 9.28
C ASP A 83 2.78 2.14 9.83
N HIS A 84 2.43 1.04 9.17
CA HIS A 84 2.90 -0.30 9.57
C HIS A 84 4.44 -0.39 9.58
N ALA A 85 5.11 0.22 8.60
CA ALA A 85 6.57 0.26 8.56
C ALA A 85 7.17 1.10 9.69
N ARG A 86 6.58 2.26 10.00
CA ARG A 86 7.00 3.14 11.10
C ARG A 86 6.83 2.48 12.46
N ASP A 87 5.75 1.73 12.64
CA ASP A 87 5.47 0.91 13.83
C ASP A 87 6.42 -0.31 13.97
N GLY A 88 7.23 -0.59 12.95
CA GLY A 88 8.18 -1.69 12.92
C GLY A 88 7.58 -3.02 12.42
N ASP A 89 6.32 -3.03 12.00
CA ASP A 89 5.68 -4.16 11.32
C ASP A 89 6.02 -4.15 9.82
N TRP A 90 7.31 -4.33 9.55
CA TRP A 90 7.87 -4.32 8.20
C TRP A 90 7.28 -5.40 7.31
N GLU A 91 7.00 -6.58 7.87
CA GLU A 91 6.45 -7.71 7.13
C GLU A 91 5.02 -7.40 6.62
N ARG A 92 4.18 -6.77 7.47
CA ARG A 92 2.86 -6.32 7.04
C ARG A 92 2.95 -5.21 6.01
N ALA A 93 3.81 -4.22 6.23
CA ALA A 93 4.02 -3.12 5.29
C ALA A 93 4.46 -3.63 3.90
N GLN A 94 5.41 -4.56 3.87
CA GLN A 94 5.91 -5.17 2.64
C GLN A 94 4.81 -5.92 1.89
N ARG A 95 4.02 -6.75 2.59
CA ARG A 95 2.87 -7.43 1.97
C ARG A 95 1.88 -6.45 1.35
N LEU A 96 1.51 -5.41 2.09
CA LEU A 96 0.59 -4.38 1.59
C LEU A 96 1.16 -3.67 0.36
N ALA A 97 2.45 -3.37 0.34
CA ALA A 97 3.11 -2.74 -0.81
C ALA A 97 3.13 -3.66 -2.05
N TYR A 98 3.39 -4.95 -1.87
CA TYR A 98 3.33 -5.91 -2.98
C TYR A 98 1.90 -6.19 -3.43
N ASP A 99 0.94 -6.34 -2.53
CA ASP A 99 -0.47 -6.51 -2.86
C ASP A 99 -0.97 -5.30 -3.68
N LEU A 100 -0.58 -4.09 -3.28
CA LEU A 100 -0.90 -2.87 -4.03
C LEU A 100 -0.24 -2.90 -5.41
N ARG A 101 1.05 -3.24 -5.50
CA ARG A 101 1.80 -3.33 -6.77
C ARG A 101 1.17 -4.33 -7.74
N ASP A 102 0.90 -5.54 -7.26
CA ASP A 102 0.49 -6.66 -8.09
C ASP A 102 -0.98 -6.53 -8.53
N ALA A 103 -1.77 -5.74 -7.81
CA ALA A 103 -3.14 -5.42 -8.23
C ALA A 103 -3.22 -4.34 -9.31
N GLN A 104 -2.13 -3.65 -9.66
CA GLN A 104 -2.15 -2.61 -10.69
C GLN A 104 -2.37 -3.24 -12.07
N ARG A 105 -3.40 -2.77 -12.78
CA ARG A 105 -3.67 -3.21 -14.15
C ARG A 105 -2.73 -2.51 -15.14
N PRO A 106 -2.10 -3.24 -16.08
CA PRO A 106 -1.35 -2.62 -17.17
C PRO A 106 -2.21 -1.61 -17.93
N THR A 107 -1.63 -0.48 -18.33
CA THR A 107 -2.32 0.46 -19.23
C THR A 107 -2.32 -0.08 -20.66
N THR A 108 -3.15 0.49 -21.54
CA THR A 108 -3.11 0.18 -22.97
C THR A 108 -1.73 0.47 -23.56
N GLU A 109 -1.10 1.58 -23.17
CA GLU A 109 0.24 1.93 -23.60
C GLU A 109 1.29 0.91 -23.12
N ASP A 110 1.18 0.43 -21.88
CA ASP A 110 2.06 -0.63 -21.37
C ASP A 110 1.95 -1.90 -22.22
N ILE A 111 0.71 -2.27 -22.60
CA ILE A 111 0.43 -3.42 -23.44
C ILE A 111 1.01 -3.22 -24.85
N GLU A 112 0.85 -2.04 -25.45
CA GLU A 112 1.40 -1.71 -26.77
C GLU A 112 2.93 -1.72 -26.78
N ARG A 113 3.55 -1.15 -25.75
CA ARG A 113 5.01 -1.14 -25.59
C ARG A 113 5.57 -2.56 -25.53
N VAL A 114 4.90 -3.48 -24.83
CA VAL A 114 5.31 -4.89 -24.78
C VAL A 114 5.12 -5.57 -26.14
N LYS A 115 4.00 -5.34 -26.83
CA LYS A 115 3.74 -5.89 -28.18
C LYS A 115 4.76 -5.44 -29.22
N ASN A 116 5.19 -4.19 -29.15
CA ASN A 116 6.14 -3.58 -30.09
C ASN A 116 7.60 -3.84 -29.72
N ARG A 117 7.86 -4.49 -28.57
CA ARG A 117 9.22 -4.82 -28.16
C ARG A 117 9.72 -6.00 -29.01
N THR A 118 10.54 -5.71 -30.02
CA THR A 118 11.36 -6.74 -30.66
C THR A 118 12.25 -7.33 -29.58
N MET A 119 12.02 -8.59 -29.19
CA MET A 119 12.91 -9.25 -28.25
C MET A 119 14.31 -9.30 -28.88
N PRO A 120 15.36 -8.80 -28.19
CA PRO A 120 16.71 -9.01 -28.68
C PRO A 120 16.93 -10.51 -28.84
N GLU A 121 17.57 -10.91 -29.94
CA GLU A 121 17.91 -12.32 -30.13
C GLU A 121 18.64 -12.83 -28.88
N PRO A 122 18.26 -14.00 -28.34
CA PRO A 122 18.95 -14.55 -27.19
C PRO A 122 20.41 -14.75 -27.57
N GLN A 123 21.30 -13.94 -26.99
CA GLN A 123 22.73 -14.12 -27.17
C GLN A 123 23.10 -15.47 -26.54
N ARG A 124 23.24 -16.51 -27.35
CA ARG A 124 23.82 -17.79 -26.96
C ARG A 124 25.33 -17.60 -26.78
N THR A 125 25.74 -16.95 -25.72
CA THR A 125 27.14 -16.94 -25.25
C THR A 125 27.24 -17.77 -23.98
N TYR A 126 26.87 -19.04 -24.08
CA TYR A 126 27.43 -20.05 -23.18
C TYR A 126 28.63 -20.65 -23.89
N PRO A 127 29.87 -20.40 -23.44
CA PRO A 127 30.98 -21.24 -23.89
C PRO A 127 30.66 -22.69 -23.50
N PRO A 128 30.92 -23.67 -24.38
CA PRO A 128 30.74 -25.07 -24.02
C PRO A 128 31.59 -25.36 -22.76
N PRO A 129 31.11 -26.22 -21.83
CA PRO A 129 31.89 -26.58 -20.67
C PRO A 129 33.24 -27.15 -21.14
N SER A 130 34.33 -26.53 -20.68
CA SER A 130 35.68 -27.05 -20.84
C SER A 130 35.71 -28.45 -20.23
N GLY A 131 35.89 -29.47 -21.06
CA GLY A 131 36.06 -30.84 -20.59
C GLY A 131 37.20 -30.92 -19.58
N TYR A 132 36.95 -31.65 -18.49
CA TYR A 132 37.98 -32.11 -17.56
C TYR A 132 38.78 -33.25 -18.18
#